data_AF-A0A1F2TMX6-F1
#
_entry.id   AF-A0A1F2TMX6-F1
#
_cell.length_a   1.000
_cell.length_b   1.000
_cell.length_c   1.000
_cell.angle_alpha   90.00
_cell.angle_beta   90.00
_cell.angle_gamma   90.00
#
_symmetry.space_group_name_H-M   'P 1'
#
loop_
_entity.id
_entity.type
_entity.pdbx_description
1 polymer ?
#
loop_
_entity_poly.entity_id
_entity_poly.type
_entity_poly.pdbx_seq_one_letter_code
_entity_poly.pdbx_strand_id
1 'polypeptide(L)'
;MKILTVDGLEALLDEQHWETHVVAHHPELVPHKNLVIETLKRPEGVYRSKRDPTTRIYVRKCVGTLIGATVVERTNLLVFVREENGFVVTAYFAVAMWHGLGERIWPS
;
A
#
# COMPACT_ATOMS: atom_id res chain seq x y z
N MET A 1 -0.57 2.83 -15.44
CA MET A 1 -0.84 4.26 -15.13
C MET A 1 0.28 4.79 -14.25
N LYS A 2 0.74 6.04 -14.49
CA LYS A 2 1.70 6.75 -13.63
C LYS A 2 0.98 7.52 -12.52
N ILE A 3 1.50 7.46 -11.30
CA ILE A 3 0.96 8.10 -10.10
C ILE A 3 2.12 8.77 -9.37
N LEU A 4 2.10 10.10 -9.24
CA LEU A 4 3.07 10.81 -8.40
C LEU A 4 2.69 10.65 -6.93
N THR A 5 3.61 10.13 -6.12
CA THR A 5 3.40 9.90 -4.68
C THR A 5 3.84 11.10 -3.84
N VAL A 6 3.45 11.11 -2.56
CA VAL A 6 3.72 12.23 -1.62
C VAL A 6 5.21 12.47 -1.33
N ASP A 7 6.02 11.45 -1.50
CA ASP A 7 7.47 11.42 -1.29
C ASP A 7 8.25 11.52 -2.62
N GLY A 8 7.57 11.91 -3.70
CA GLY A 8 8.17 12.25 -4.99
C GLY A 8 8.51 11.06 -5.90
N LEU A 9 8.09 9.83 -5.56
CA LEU A 9 8.27 8.66 -6.44
C LEU A 9 7.17 8.64 -7.51
N GLU A 10 7.52 8.23 -8.73
CA GLU A 10 6.51 7.88 -9.74
C GLU A 10 6.13 6.40 -9.60
N ALA A 11 4.97 6.11 -9.03
CA ALA A 11 4.44 4.76 -8.96
C ALA A 11 3.74 4.36 -10.27
N LEU A 12 3.95 3.13 -10.70
CA LEU A 12 3.43 2.52 -11.92
C LEU A 12 2.47 1.38 -11.58
N LEU A 13 1.21 1.56 -11.97
CA LEU A 13 0.16 0.54 -11.85
C LEU A 13 -0.68 0.53 -13.13
N ASP A 14 -0.30 -0.29 -14.11
CA ASP A 14 -1.14 -0.55 -15.29
C ASP A 14 -2.04 -1.78 -15.08
N GLU A 15 -2.86 -2.11 -16.08
CA GLU A 15 -3.80 -3.22 -15.99
C GLU A 15 -3.09 -4.57 -15.89
N GLN A 16 -2.02 -4.76 -16.66
CA GLN A 16 -1.26 -6.00 -16.64
C GLN A 16 -0.65 -6.25 -15.26
N HIS A 17 0.03 -5.27 -14.68
CA HIS A 17 0.62 -5.40 -13.34
C HIS A 17 -0.45 -5.57 -12.26
N TRP A 18 -1.58 -4.88 -12.39
CA TRP A 18 -2.72 -5.05 -11.50
C TRP A 18 -3.20 -6.51 -11.48
N GLU A 19 -3.38 -7.11 -12.65
CA GLU A 19 -3.85 -8.49 -12.79
C GLU A 19 -2.78 -9.50 -12.34
N THR A 20 -1.52 -9.36 -12.78
CA THR A 20 -0.49 -10.40 -12.60
C THR A 20 0.27 -10.33 -11.28
N HIS A 21 0.37 -9.16 -10.64
CA HIS A 21 1.18 -8.98 -9.43
C HIS A 21 0.36 -8.66 -8.19
N VAL A 22 -0.76 -7.95 -8.35
CA VAL A 22 -1.64 -7.62 -7.23
C VAL A 22 -2.75 -8.66 -7.12
N VAL A 23 -3.65 -8.73 -8.11
CA VAL A 23 -4.86 -9.57 -8.05
C VAL A 23 -4.55 -11.07 -8.09
N ALA A 24 -3.53 -11.50 -8.84
CA ALA A 24 -3.14 -12.91 -8.90
C ALA A 24 -2.75 -13.49 -7.52
N HIS A 25 -2.24 -12.65 -6.61
CA HIS A 25 -1.87 -13.05 -5.25
C HIS A 25 -2.86 -12.60 -4.18
N HIS A 26 -3.64 -11.55 -4.48
CA HIS A 26 -4.59 -10.90 -3.57
C HIS A 26 -5.93 -10.64 -4.28
N PRO A 27 -6.71 -11.70 -4.59
CA PRO A 27 -7.97 -11.57 -5.33
C PRO A 27 -9.01 -10.72 -4.59
N GLU A 28 -8.91 -10.60 -3.27
CA GLU A 28 -9.73 -9.70 -2.46
C GLU A 28 -9.58 -8.23 -2.85
N LEU A 29 -8.50 -7.84 -3.54
CA LEU A 29 -8.26 -6.46 -3.98
C LEU A 29 -8.93 -6.08 -5.29
N VAL A 30 -9.53 -7.02 -6.04
CA VAL A 30 -10.23 -6.74 -7.31
C VAL A 30 -11.16 -5.51 -7.22
N PRO A 31 -12.06 -5.37 -6.23
CA PRO A 31 -12.93 -4.20 -6.13
C PRO A 31 -12.23 -2.94 -5.57
N HIS A 32 -10.96 -3.03 -5.16
CA HIS A 32 -10.24 -2.01 -4.39
C HIS A 32 -9.10 -1.33 -5.16
N LYS A 33 -9.04 -1.45 -6.49
CA LYS A 33 -8.03 -0.77 -7.33
C LYS A 33 -7.93 0.74 -7.05
N ASN A 34 -9.08 1.41 -6.95
CA ASN A 34 -9.13 2.85 -6.63
C ASN A 34 -8.57 3.14 -5.24
N LEU A 35 -8.76 2.25 -4.26
CA LEU A 35 -8.23 2.42 -2.91
C LEU A 35 -6.70 2.31 -2.89
N VAL A 36 -6.12 1.43 -3.72
CA VAL A 36 -4.66 1.33 -3.92
C VAL A 36 -4.11 2.63 -4.53
N ILE A 37 -4.76 3.13 -5.59
CA ILE A 37 -4.38 4.41 -6.22
C ILE A 37 -4.44 5.57 -5.23
N GLU A 38 -5.52 5.67 -4.45
CA GLU A 38 -5.67 6.71 -3.43
C GLU A 38 -4.64 6.55 -2.30
N THR A 39 -4.21 5.33 -1.97
CA THR A 39 -3.15 5.09 -0.99
C THR A 39 -1.80 5.58 -1.47
N LEU A 40 -1.48 5.41 -2.76
CA LEU A 40 -0.26 5.95 -3.36
C LEU A 40 -0.24 7.49 -3.38
N LYS A 41 -1.39 8.12 -3.64
CA LYS A 41 -1.51 9.59 -3.67
C LYS A 41 -1.58 10.23 -2.30
N ARG A 42 -2.21 9.56 -1.33
CA ARG A 42 -2.53 10.10 0.01
C ARG A 42 -2.39 9.01 1.07
N PRO A 43 -1.18 8.51 1.34
CA PRO A 43 -0.94 7.55 2.40
C PRO A 43 -1.02 8.24 3.77
N GLU A 44 -1.09 7.44 4.83
CA GLU A 44 -0.88 7.89 6.22
C GLU A 44 0.59 7.80 6.66
N GLY A 45 1.37 7.02 5.93
CA GLY A 45 2.81 6.89 6.15
C GLY A 45 3.47 6.19 4.98
N VAL A 46 4.71 6.58 4.72
CA VAL A 46 5.59 5.87 3.78
C VAL A 46 6.78 5.34 4.57
N TYR A 47 7.10 4.07 4.33
CA TYR A 47 8.19 3.37 4.99
C TYR A 47 9.14 2.79 3.96
N ARG A 48 10.43 2.78 4.25
CA ARG A 48 11.41 1.96 3.52
C ARG A 48 11.45 0.58 4.14
N SER A 49 11.20 -0.44 3.33
CA SER A 49 11.11 -1.83 3.78
C SER A 49 12.38 -2.29 4.49
N LYS A 50 12.23 -2.89 5.67
CA LYS A 50 13.35 -3.51 6.41
C LYS A 50 13.97 -4.70 5.65
N ARG A 51 13.15 -5.44 4.90
CA ARG A 51 13.58 -6.66 4.20
C ARG A 51 14.26 -6.35 2.87
N ASP A 52 13.81 -5.29 2.21
CA ASP A 52 14.32 -4.84 0.93
C ASP A 52 14.37 -3.31 0.90
N PRO A 53 15.55 -2.70 1.14
CA PRO A 53 15.70 -1.26 1.15
C PRO A 53 15.36 -0.56 -0.17
N THR A 54 15.21 -1.31 -1.28
CA THR A 54 14.79 -0.79 -2.57
C THR A 54 13.27 -0.72 -2.74
N THR A 55 12.51 -1.06 -1.70
CA THR A 55 11.05 -1.06 -1.72
C THR A 55 10.48 -0.06 -0.70
N ARG A 56 9.57 0.81 -1.16
CA ARG A 56 8.74 1.67 -0.32
C ARG A 56 7.40 1.01 -0.04
N ILE A 57 6.88 1.24 1.16
CA ILE A 57 5.60 0.72 1.63
C ILE A 57 4.71 1.90 1.98
N TYR A 58 3.64 2.06 1.21
CA TYR A 58 2.61 3.08 1.41
C TYR A 58 1.49 2.47 2.23
N VAL A 59 1.13 3.16 3.32
CA VAL A 59 0.21 2.62 4.31
C VAL A 59 -1.05 3.48 4.39
N ARG A 60 -2.22 2.85 4.37
CA ARG A 60 -3.51 3.47 4.67
C ARG A 60 -4.23 2.65 5.73
N LYS A 61 -4.77 3.27 6.78
CA LYS A 61 -5.64 2.57 7.72
C LYS A 61 -7.04 2.48 7.11
N CYS A 62 -7.60 1.29 7.12
CA CYS A 62 -8.98 1.01 6.79
C CYS A 62 -9.71 0.54 8.06
N VAL A 63 -10.96 0.93 8.19
CA VAL A 63 -11.83 0.45 9.27
C VAL A 63 -12.44 -0.87 8.80
N GLY A 64 -12.08 -1.96 9.46
CA GLY A 64 -12.51 -3.32 9.09
C GLY A 64 -13.89 -3.68 9.63
N THR A 65 -14.20 -3.31 10.87
CA THR A 65 -15.51 -3.60 11.50
C THR A 65 -15.89 -2.53 12.51
N LEU A 66 -17.14 -2.08 12.46
CA LEU A 66 -17.78 -1.23 13.48
C LEU A 66 -18.81 -2.07 14.25
N ILE A 67 -18.74 -2.08 15.58
CA ILE A 67 -19.84 -2.54 16.45
C ILE A 67 -20.41 -1.30 17.13
N GLY A 68 -21.61 -0.89 16.71
CA GLY A 68 -22.16 0.41 17.09
C GLY A 68 -21.28 1.55 16.57
N ALA A 69 -20.71 2.35 17.47
CA ALA A 69 -19.77 3.42 17.16
C ALA A 69 -18.29 3.05 17.36
N THR A 70 -18.00 1.79 17.72
CA THR A 70 -16.65 1.35 18.10
C THR A 70 -15.99 0.58 16.96
N VAL A 71 -14.78 1.00 16.57
CA VAL A 71 -13.92 0.28 15.62
C VAL A 71 -13.33 -0.94 16.31
N VAL A 72 -13.71 -2.14 15.88
CA VAL A 72 -13.30 -3.41 16.48
C VAL A 72 -12.12 -4.04 15.75
N GLU A 73 -12.03 -3.80 14.44
CA GLU A 73 -10.92 -4.28 13.63
C GLU A 73 -10.38 -3.14 12.76
N ARG A 74 -9.05 -2.95 12.79
CA ARG A 74 -8.35 -2.04 11.89
C ARG A 74 -7.53 -2.88 10.93
N THR A 75 -7.83 -2.73 9.66
CA THR A 75 -7.11 -3.40 8.58
C THR A 75 -6.32 -2.34 7.85
N ASN A 76 -5.06 -2.58 7.57
CA ASN A 76 -4.21 -1.60 6.90
C ASN A 76 -4.03 -2.06 5.47
N LEU A 77 -4.25 -1.17 4.50
CA LEU A 77 -3.82 -1.41 3.14
C LEU A 77 -2.35 -1.04 3.03
N LEU A 78 -1.52 -2.02 2.69
CA LEU A 78 -0.10 -1.86 2.42
C LEU A 78 0.10 -1.95 0.90
N VAL A 79 0.79 -0.97 0.31
CA VAL A 79 1.14 -0.97 -1.12
C VAL A 79 2.64 -0.89 -1.25
N PHE A 80 3.25 -1.88 -1.90
CA PHE A 80 4.69 -2.02 -2.05
C PHE A 80 5.12 -1.53 -3.43
N VAL A 81 6.06 -0.60 -3.47
CA VAL A 81 6.56 0.01 -4.70
C VAL A 81 8.07 -0.11 -4.76
N ARG A 82 8.61 -0.66 -5.85
CA ARG A 82 10.06 -0.70 -6.07
C ARG A 82 10.57 0.68 -6.48
N GLU A 83 11.64 1.16 -5.84
CA GLU A 83 12.22 2.46 -6.11
C GLU A 83 12.90 2.53 -7.48
N GLU A 84 13.49 1.43 -7.96
CA GLU A 84 14.28 1.41 -9.21
C GLU A 84 13.46 1.74 -10.46
N ASN A 85 12.17 1.38 -10.47
CA ASN A 85 11.30 1.46 -11.64
C ASN A 85 9.89 1.99 -11.31
N GLY A 86 9.58 2.20 -10.03
CA GLY A 86 8.27 2.67 -9.59
C GLY A 86 7.18 1.60 -9.64
N PHE A 87 7.46 0.34 -9.96
CA PHE A 87 6.41 -0.66 -10.10
C PHE A 87 5.77 -1.02 -8.75
N VAL A 88 4.44 -1.07 -8.74
CA VAL A 88 3.68 -1.66 -7.64
C VAL A 88 3.88 -3.16 -7.68
N VAL A 89 4.71 -3.67 -6.75
CA VAL A 89 5.10 -5.09 -6.68
C VAL A 89 3.96 -5.94 -6.12
N THR A 90 3.25 -5.41 -5.13
CA THR A 90 2.08 -6.05 -4.53
C THR A 90 1.33 -5.04 -3.66
N ALA A 91 0.10 -5.37 -3.30
CA ALA A 91 -0.65 -4.71 -2.24
C ALA A 91 -1.48 -5.75 -1.50
N TYR A 92 -1.76 -5.53 -0.21
CA TYR A 92 -2.65 -6.38 0.56
C TYR A 92 -3.16 -5.71 1.84
N PHE A 93 -4.23 -6.29 2.38
CA PHE A 93 -4.81 -5.91 3.67
C PHE A 93 -4.10 -6.64 4.83
N ALA A 94 -3.71 -5.91 5.86
CA ALA A 94 -2.96 -6.42 7.01
C ALA A 94 -3.56 -5.97 8.36
N VAL A 95 -3.88 -6.92 9.23
CA VAL A 95 -4.56 -6.68 10.53
C VAL A 95 -3.59 -6.21 11.63
N ALA A 96 -2.29 -6.55 11.54
CA ALA A 96 -1.28 -6.15 12.51
C ALA A 96 -0.14 -5.38 11.83
N MET A 97 0.29 -4.26 12.43
CA MET A 97 1.11 -3.28 11.72
C MET A 97 2.17 -2.62 12.61
N TRP A 98 3.12 -3.37 13.19
CA TRP A 98 4.05 -2.73 14.14
C TRP A 98 5.53 -3.13 14.09
N HIS A 99 5.93 -4.28 13.53
CA HIS A 99 7.36 -4.70 13.63
C HIS A 99 8.08 -5.00 12.30
N GLY A 100 7.39 -4.90 11.16
CA GLY A 100 7.92 -5.38 9.87
C GLY A 100 8.22 -4.33 8.79
N LEU A 101 7.73 -3.08 8.94
CA LEU A 101 7.74 -2.11 7.84
C LEU A 101 9.11 -1.46 7.59
N GLY A 102 9.94 -1.32 8.63
CA GLY A 102 11.24 -0.64 8.51
C GLY A 102 11.19 0.83 8.89
N GLU A 103 12.02 1.65 8.24
CA GLU A 103 12.20 3.07 8.55
C GLU A 103 11.04 3.89 8.00
N ARG A 104 10.45 4.78 8.80
CA ARG A 104 9.45 5.74 8.30
C ARG A 104 10.19 6.88 7.60
N ILE A 105 9.85 7.10 6.32
CA ILE A 105 10.45 8.16 5.49
C ILE A 105 9.48 9.30 5.17
N TRP A 106 8.18 9.13 5.48
CA TRP A 106 7.18 10.20 5.38
C TRP A 106 5.99 9.98 6.33
N PRO A 107 5.36 11.05 6.86
CA PRO A 107 5.87 12.43 6.89
C PRO A 107 7.11 12.52 7.80
N SER A 108 8.03 13.41 7.44
CA SER A 108 9.23 13.78 8.21
C SER A 108 8.91 14.74 9.34
#